data_AF-A0A838QA58-F1
#
_entry.id   AF-A0A838QA58-F1
#
_cell.length_a   1.000
_cell.length_b   1.000
_cell.length_c   1.000
_cell.angle_alpha   90.00
_cell.angle_beta   90.00
_cell.angle_gamma   90.00
#
_symmetry.space_group_name_H-M   'P 1'
#
loop_
_entity.id
_entity.type
_entity.pdbx_description
1 polymer ?
#
loop_
_entity_poly.entity_id
_entity_poly.type
_entity_poly.pdbx_seq_one_letter_code
_entity_poly.pdbx_strand_id
1 'polypeptide(L)'
;MRSIRSSILVALVALPFFVASSDAQIRRRPRVRDVGPSRFTIVGDLLAAQPKGELANQIDEGFGANVAGLFRLDREGILSIRADLGGMQYGSETLHAP
;
A
#
# COMPACT_ATOMS: atom_id res chain seq x y z
N MET A 1 3.04 1.41 -38.72
CA MET A 1 2.29 0.22 -38.24
C MET A 1 3.00 -0.52 -37.08
N ARG A 2 3.69 0.20 -36.18
CA ARG A 2 4.48 -0.40 -35.07
C ARG A 2 3.83 -0.21 -33.68
N SER A 3 2.91 0.76 -33.55
CA SER A 3 2.23 1.12 -32.30
C SER A 3 1.03 0.23 -31.94
N ILE A 4 0.39 -0.41 -32.93
CA ILE A 4 -0.82 -1.24 -32.73
C ILE A 4 -0.49 -2.55 -31.97
N ARG A 5 0.74 -3.06 -32.10
CA ARG A 5 1.17 -4.30 -31.42
C ARG A 5 1.38 -4.12 -29.92
N SER A 6 1.80 -2.94 -29.47
CA SER A 6 2.02 -2.64 -28.05
C SER A 6 0.70 -2.47 -27.28
N SER A 7 -0.36 -1.98 -27.95
CA SER A 7 -1.68 -1.79 -27.34
C SER A 7 -2.35 -3.11 -26.93
N ILE A 8 -2.15 -4.18 -27.73
CA ILE A 8 -2.74 -5.50 -27.47
C ILE A 8 -2.09 -6.17 -26.25
N LEU A 9 -0.79 -6.00 -26.06
CA LEU A 9 -0.05 -6.55 -24.92
C LEU A 9 -0.48 -5.89 -23.59
N VAL A 10 -0.68 -4.58 -23.56
CA VAL A 10 -1.15 -3.87 -22.36
C VAL A 10 -2.56 -4.31 -21.96
N ALA A 11 -3.46 -4.50 -22.93
CA ALA A 11 -4.80 -5.00 -22.67
C ALA A 11 -4.80 -6.44 -22.13
N LEU A 12 -3.90 -7.30 -22.62
CA LEU A 12 -3.77 -8.69 -22.16
C LEU A 12 -3.26 -8.80 -20.72
N VAL A 13 -2.34 -7.92 -20.29
CA VAL A 13 -1.79 -7.92 -18.93
C VAL A 13 -2.79 -7.37 -17.91
N ALA A 14 -3.69 -6.46 -18.29
CA ALA A 14 -4.67 -5.88 -17.38
C ALA A 14 -5.85 -6.84 -17.07
N LEU A 15 -6.23 -7.70 -18.00
CA LEU A 15 -7.36 -8.63 -17.87
C LEU A 15 -7.33 -9.57 -16.64
N PRO A 16 -6.20 -10.21 -16.26
CA PRO A 16 -6.18 -11.09 -15.08
C PRO A 16 -6.35 -10.36 -13.75
N PHE A 17 -6.10 -9.05 -13.66
CA PHE A 17 -6.27 -8.29 -12.41
C PHE A 17 -7.73 -7.94 -12.11
N PHE A 18 -8.62 -7.90 -13.10
CA PHE A 18 -10.03 -7.56 -12.88
C PHE A 18 -10.84 -8.72 -12.28
N VAL A 19 -10.55 -9.97 -12.67
CA VAL A 19 -11.36 -11.13 -12.30
C VAL A 19 -11.19 -11.53 -10.82
N ALA A 20 -10.02 -11.28 -10.22
CA ALA A 20 -9.74 -11.65 -8.83
C ALA A 20 -10.51 -10.81 -7.76
N SER A 21 -11.16 -9.71 -8.15
CA SER A 21 -11.84 -8.81 -7.22
C SER A 21 -13.26 -9.24 -6.83
N SER A 22 -13.91 -10.14 -7.60
CA SER A 22 -15.33 -10.44 -7.41
C SER A 22 -15.60 -11.39 -6.24
N ASP A 23 -14.74 -12.40 -6.03
CA ASP A 23 -14.91 -13.39 -4.96
C ASP A 23 -14.69 -12.82 -3.55
N ALA A 24 -13.93 -11.72 -3.42
CA ALA A 24 -13.75 -11.03 -2.14
C ALA A 24 -15.01 -10.25 -1.70
N GLN A 25 -15.92 -9.92 -2.62
CA GLN A 25 -17.12 -9.14 -2.34
C GLN A 25 -18.35 -10.01 -2.03
N ILE A 26 -18.30 -11.31 -2.34
CA ILE A 26 -19.41 -12.24 -2.05
C ILE A 26 -19.35 -12.64 -0.57
N ARG A 27 -20.13 -11.94 0.27
CA ARG A 27 -20.37 -12.36 1.67
C ARG A 27 -21.11 -13.70 1.70
N ARG A 28 -20.39 -14.82 1.65
CA ARG A 28 -20.91 -16.11 2.14
C ARG A 28 -21.15 -15.95 3.63
N ARG A 29 -22.40 -15.83 4.09
CA ARG A 29 -22.73 -15.75 5.53
C ARG A 29 -22.35 -17.09 6.19
N PRO A 30 -21.27 -17.15 7.00
CA PRO A 30 -21.01 -18.33 7.81
C PRO A 30 -22.01 -18.36 8.98
N ARG A 31 -22.28 -19.53 9.53
CA ARG A 31 -23.09 -19.71 10.75
C ARG A 31 -22.53 -18.80 11.87
N VAL A 32 -23.24 -17.73 12.20
CA VAL A 32 -22.75 -16.64 13.06
C VAL A 32 -22.66 -17.14 14.49
N ARG A 33 -21.45 -17.41 14.97
CA ARG A 33 -21.11 -17.19 16.38
C ARG A 33 -21.11 -15.68 16.54
N ASP A 34 -21.86 -15.11 17.49
CA ASP A 34 -21.86 -13.67 17.79
C ASP A 34 -20.47 -13.24 18.27
N VAL A 35 -19.54 -13.08 17.32
CA VAL A 35 -18.26 -12.44 17.53
C VAL A 35 -18.52 -10.97 17.22
N GLY A 36 -18.57 -10.14 18.27
CA GLY A 36 -18.69 -8.69 18.10
C GLY A 36 -17.64 -8.15 17.13
N PRO A 37 -17.86 -6.96 16.54
CA PRO A 37 -16.96 -6.41 15.54
C PRO A 37 -15.51 -6.35 16.08
N SER A 38 -14.55 -6.77 15.24
CA SER A 38 -13.14 -6.72 15.61
C SER A 38 -12.74 -5.29 15.96
N ARG A 39 -12.14 -5.12 17.13
CA ARG A 39 -11.59 -3.83 17.59
C ARG A 39 -10.20 -3.55 17.05
N PHE A 40 -9.60 -4.53 16.38
CA PHE A 40 -8.25 -4.45 15.84
C PHE A 40 -8.26 -4.49 14.31
N THR A 41 -7.42 -3.67 13.70
CA THR A 41 -7.24 -3.60 12.25
C THR A 41 -5.75 -3.49 11.95
N ILE A 42 -5.25 -4.29 10.99
CA ILE A 42 -3.88 -4.19 10.47
C ILE A 42 -3.94 -3.54 9.10
N VAL A 43 -3.04 -2.60 8.84
CA VAL A 43 -2.89 -1.91 7.55
C VAL A 43 -1.44 -2.05 7.09
N GLY A 44 -1.23 -2.21 5.79
CA GLY A 44 0.09 -2.24 5.18
C GLY A 44 0.13 -1.30 3.98
N ASP A 45 1.17 -0.47 3.90
CA ASP A 45 1.33 0.57 2.88
C ASP A 45 2.70 0.44 2.19
N LEU A 46 2.76 0.77 0.90
CA LEU A 46 4.01 0.98 0.17
C LEU A 46 4.35 2.48 0.16
N LEU A 47 5.62 2.81 0.35
CA LEU A 47 6.11 4.18 0.43
C LEU A 47 6.99 4.50 -0.77
N ALA A 48 6.83 5.71 -1.31
CA ALA A 48 7.74 6.31 -2.29
C ALA A 48 8.08 7.73 -1.81
N ALA A 49 9.36 8.04 -1.73
CA ALA A 49 9.89 9.31 -1.26
C ALA A 49 10.63 10.01 -2.41
N GLN A 50 10.27 11.25 -2.67
CA GLN A 50 10.95 12.11 -3.63
C GLN A 50 11.71 13.20 -2.86
N PRO A 51 13.06 13.18 -2.86
CA PRO A 51 13.88 14.22 -2.27
C PRO A 51 13.53 15.61 -2.83
N LYS A 52 13.68 16.66 -2.01
CA LYS A 52 13.38 18.05 -2.40
C LYS A 52 14.48 19.00 -1.94
N GLY A 53 14.58 20.16 -2.61
CA GLY A 53 15.58 21.18 -2.31
C GLY A 53 17.00 20.68 -2.58
N GLU A 54 17.95 21.05 -1.73
CA GLU A 54 19.35 20.66 -1.88
C GLU A 54 19.59 19.16 -1.77
N LEU A 55 18.74 18.44 -1.03
CA LEU A 55 18.80 16.98 -0.88
C LEU A 55 18.54 16.25 -2.21
N ALA A 56 17.72 16.83 -3.09
CA ALA A 56 17.43 16.26 -4.41
C ALA A 56 18.62 16.24 -5.36
N ASN A 57 19.66 17.02 -5.06
CA ASN A 57 20.91 16.99 -5.83
C ASN A 57 21.90 15.95 -5.30
N GLN A 58 21.64 15.39 -4.10
CA GLN A 58 22.60 14.55 -3.39
C GLN A 58 22.15 13.09 -3.32
N ILE A 59 20.85 12.82 -3.27
CA ILE A 59 20.31 11.46 -3.17
C ILE A 59 19.15 11.23 -4.13
N ASP A 60 19.06 9.99 -4.63
CA ASP A 60 17.96 9.55 -5.48
C ASP A 60 16.66 9.28 -4.69
N GLU A 61 15.58 9.00 -5.43
CA GLU A 61 14.30 8.58 -4.88
C GLU A 61 14.42 7.40 -3.91
N GLY A 62 13.53 7.37 -2.92
CA GLY A 62 13.49 6.32 -1.91
C GLY A 62 12.23 5.49 -1.97
N PHE A 63 12.35 4.22 -1.59
CA PHE A 63 11.21 3.30 -1.48
C PHE A 63 11.20 2.62 -0.12
N GLY A 64 10.00 2.25 0.34
CA GLY A 64 9.83 1.65 1.64
C GLY A 64 8.48 0.99 1.83
N ALA A 65 8.25 0.53 3.05
CA ALA A 65 6.99 -0.06 3.46
C ALA A 65 6.67 0.34 4.90
N ASN A 66 5.39 0.33 5.21
CA ASN A 66 4.87 0.58 6.55
C ASN A 66 3.84 -0.50 6.91
N VAL A 67 3.80 -0.85 8.19
CA VAL A 67 2.70 -1.62 8.78
C VAL A 67 2.14 -0.86 9.96
N ALA A 68 0.83 -0.88 10.10
CA ALA A 68 0.15 -0.21 11.19
C ALA A 68 -0.86 -1.12 11.86
N GLY A 69 -0.95 -0.98 13.19
CA GLY A 69 -2.00 -1.56 14.01
C GLY A 69 -2.93 -0.46 14.51
N LEU A 70 -4.21 -0.58 14.24
CA LEU A 70 -5.25 0.30 14.77
C LEU A 70 -6.10 -0.47 15.79
N PHE A 71 -6.23 0.09 16.99
CA PHE A 71 -7.07 -0.43 18.05
C PHE A 71 -8.14 0.60 18.43
N ARG A 72 -9.41 0.20 18.34
CA ARG A 72 -10.57 1.03 18.74
C ARG A 72 -10.77 0.96 20.25
N LEU A 73 -10.77 2.11 20.92
CA LEU A 73 -10.94 2.23 22.36
C LEU A 73 -12.40 2.06 22.80
N ASP A 74 -13.34 2.45 21.95
CA ASP A 74 -14.78 2.23 22.13
C ASP A 74 -15.34 1.24 21.09
N ARG A 75 -16.59 0.80 21.31
CA ARG A 75 -17.26 -0.17 20.42
C ARG A 75 -17.79 0.46 19.14
N GLU A 76 -18.08 1.76 19.16
CA GLU A 76 -18.55 2.50 17.98
C GLU A 76 -17.39 2.85 17.03
N GLY A 77 -16.15 2.85 17.53
CA GLY A 77 -14.93 3.19 16.80
C GLY A 77 -14.65 4.69 16.70
N ILE A 78 -15.23 5.51 17.56
CA ILE A 78 -15.07 6.98 17.56
C ILE A 78 -13.65 7.37 17.98
N LEU A 79 -13.09 6.68 18.97
CA LEU A 79 -11.76 6.87 19.50
C LEU A 79 -10.91 5.63 19.20
N SER A 80 -9.72 5.86 18.63
CA SER A 80 -8.78 4.79 18.33
C SER A 80 -7.34 5.25 18.52
N ILE A 81 -6.48 4.27 18.83
CA ILE A 81 -5.03 4.45 18.86
C ILE A 81 -4.47 3.67 17.69
N ARG A 82 -3.57 4.32 16.94
CA ARG A 82 -2.82 3.70 15.86
C ARG A 82 -1.33 3.76 16.19
N ALA A 83 -0.64 2.64 15.96
CA ALA A 83 0.81 2.57 15.99
C ALA A 83 1.30 2.16 14.61
N ASP A 84 2.33 2.85 14.12
CA ASP A 84 2.93 2.64 12.81
C ASP A 84 4.39 2.22 12.99
N LEU A 85 4.82 1.26 12.18
CA LEU A 85 6.19 0.83 12.07
C LEU A 85 6.53 0.68 10.60
N GLY A 86 7.43 1.54 10.13
CA GLY A 86 7.83 1.58 8.74
C GLY A 86 9.28 1.98 8.57
N GLY A 87 9.82 1.64 7.42
CA GLY A 87 11.17 1.97 7.03
C GLY A 87 11.22 2.29 5.54
N MET A 88 12.20 3.11 5.16
CA MET A 88 12.50 3.42 3.77
C MET A 88 14.00 3.50 3.56
N GLN A 89 14.40 3.21 2.33
CA GLN A 89 15.76 3.32 1.86
C GLN A 89 15.79 4.28 0.67
N TYR A 90 16.61 5.32 0.76
CA TYR A 90 16.92 6.18 -0.37
C TYR A 90 17.91 5.47 -1.31
N GLY A 91 17.84 5.84 -2.60
CA GLY A 91 18.75 5.33 -3.62
C GLY A 91 20.19 5.79 -3.44
N SER A 92 20.95 5.81 -4.54
CA SER A 92 22.38 6.13 -4.48
C SER A 92 22.62 7.63 -4.27
N GLU A 93 23.77 7.94 -3.68
CA GLU A 93 24.27 9.31 -3.66
C GLU A 93 24.71 9.72 -5.06
N THR A 94 24.23 10.89 -5.51
CA THR A 94 24.52 11.41 -6.85
C THR A 94 25.75 12.33 -6.85
N LEU A 95 26.11 12.91 -5.70
CA LEU A 95 27.27 13.79 -5.52
C LEU A 95 28.08 13.36 -4.30
N HIS A 96 29.34 12.99 -4.53
CA HIS A 96 30.29 12.70 -3.46
C HIS A 96 30.96 14.01 -2.99
N ALA A 97 30.69 14.43 -1.76
CA ALA A 97 31.42 15.54 -1.14
C ALA A 97 32.77 15.05 -0.60
N PRO A 98 33.89 15.74 -0.88
CA PRO A 98 35.24 15.35 -0.45
C PRO A 98 35.48 15.54 1.05
#